data_AF-A0A940DSW1-F1
#
_entry.id   AF-A0A940DSW1-F1
#
_cell.length_a   1.000
_cell.length_b   1.000
_cell.length_c   1.000
_cell.angle_alpha   90.00
_cell.angle_beta   90.00
_cell.angle_gamma   90.00
#
_symmetry.space_group_name_H-M   'P 1'
#
loop_
_entity.id
_entity.type
_entity.pdbx_description
1 polymer ?
#
loop_
_entity_poly.entity_id
_entity_poly.type
_entity_poly.pdbx_seq_one_letter_code
_entity_poly.pdbx_strand_id
1 'polypeptide(L)'
;MKGLDIILILLTAMTGISCTREADDLYTYVIITVAPPEGVGMDRFQATMIFQDINSLRETSTSDFIDGRLEIQLLKGVYRLSIAEGGGIKYTEGNGHAGFREVTISNTPVELLDNTEVLTVELILK
;
A
#
# COMPACT_ATOMS: atom_id res chain seq x y z
N MET A 1 -27.92 -26.61 45.23
CA MET A 1 -27.54 -25.61 44.21
C MET A 1 -26.33 -24.80 44.72
N LYS A 2 -25.14 -25.42 44.79
CA LYS A 2 -23.91 -24.76 45.28
C LYS A 2 -22.62 -25.17 44.54
N GLY A 3 -22.64 -26.29 43.78
CA GLY A 3 -21.48 -26.78 43.03
C GLY A 3 -21.48 -26.43 41.54
N LEU A 4 -22.67 -26.25 40.94
CA LEU A 4 -22.79 -25.98 39.50
C LEU A 4 -22.36 -24.54 39.14
N ASP A 5 -22.62 -23.59 40.04
CA ASP A 5 -22.32 -22.17 39.81
C ASP A 5 -20.82 -21.86 39.89
N ILE A 6 -20.03 -22.68 40.59
CA ILE A 6 -18.58 -22.47 40.76
C ILE A 6 -17.81 -22.93 39.51
N ILE A 7 -18.29 -23.96 38.79
CA ILE A 7 -17.66 -24.46 37.56
C ILE A 7 -17.87 -23.49 36.40
N LEU A 8 -19.01 -22.80 36.35
CA LEU A 8 -19.34 -21.85 35.28
C LEU A 8 -18.50 -20.56 35.35
N ILE A 9 -18.11 -20.15 36.56
CA ILE A 9 -17.26 -18.97 36.80
C ILE A 9 -15.79 -19.24 36.42
N LEU A 10 -15.33 -20.50 36.52
CA LEU A 10 -13.94 -20.85 36.18
C LEU A 10 -13.70 -20.95 34.66
N LEU A 11 -14.72 -21.36 33.87
CA LEU A 11 -14.60 -21.46 32.42
C LEU A 11 -14.61 -20.10 31.70
N THR A 12 -15.17 -19.06 32.30
CA THR A 12 -15.25 -17.72 31.69
C THR A 12 -13.96 -16.90 31.88
N ALA A 13 -12.99 -17.39 32.67
CA ALA A 13 -11.73 -16.70 32.89
C ALA A 13 -10.64 -16.98 31.83
N MET A 14 -10.83 -17.98 30.94
CA MET A 14 -9.80 -18.36 29.95
C MET A 14 -9.97 -17.73 28.57
N THR A 15 -11.00 -16.93 28.32
CA THR A 15 -11.21 -16.26 27.01
C THR A 15 -10.47 -14.93 26.89
N GLY A 16 -9.68 -14.55 27.90
CA GLY A 16 -9.01 -13.25 27.99
C GLY A 16 -7.53 -13.24 27.64
N ILE A 17 -6.94 -14.29 27.06
CA ILE A 17 -5.60 -14.18 26.48
C ILE A 17 -5.75 -13.38 25.19
N SER A 18 -5.84 -12.07 25.36
CA SER A 18 -5.71 -11.05 24.33
C SER A 18 -4.57 -11.46 23.41
N CYS A 19 -4.90 -11.84 22.18
CA CYS A 19 -3.96 -12.03 21.09
C CYS A 19 -3.50 -10.63 20.65
N THR A 20 -2.80 -9.92 21.52
CA THR A 20 -2.13 -8.64 21.23
C THR A 20 -0.64 -8.88 21.41
N ARG A 21 -0.13 -9.90 20.73
CA ARG A 21 1.30 -10.20 20.70
C ARG A 21 1.89 -9.48 19.50
N GLU A 22 2.47 -8.30 19.76
CA GLU A 22 3.52 -7.67 18.94
C GLU A 22 3.23 -7.59 17.42
N ALA A 23 1.97 -7.33 17.03
CA ALA A 23 1.61 -7.22 15.62
C ALA A 23 2.35 -6.06 14.93
N ASP A 24 2.62 -4.96 15.65
CA ASP A 24 3.24 -3.76 15.08
C ASP A 24 4.62 -4.00 14.47
N ASP A 25 5.40 -4.98 14.97
CA ASP A 25 6.72 -5.26 14.38
C ASP A 25 6.64 -6.03 13.05
N LEU A 26 5.47 -6.60 12.71
CA LEU A 26 5.25 -7.29 11.45
C LEU A 26 4.81 -6.36 10.32
N TYR A 27 4.38 -5.13 10.65
CA TYR A 27 3.88 -4.18 9.67
C TYR A 27 4.87 -3.04 9.43
N THR A 28 4.77 -2.46 8.25
CA THR A 28 5.48 -1.24 7.84
C THR A 28 4.46 -0.22 7.35
N TYR A 29 4.69 1.04 7.71
CA TYR A 29 3.95 2.17 7.15
C TYR A 29 4.66 2.67 5.91
N VAL A 30 4.03 2.52 4.75
CA VAL A 30 4.64 2.82 3.46
C VAL A 30 4.07 4.11 2.91
N ILE A 31 4.96 5.01 2.57
CA ILE A 31 4.65 6.29 1.98
C ILE A 31 5.24 6.30 0.58
N ILE A 32 4.39 6.36 -0.44
CA ILE A 32 4.80 6.42 -1.85
C ILE A 32 4.48 7.80 -2.39
N THR A 33 5.44 8.39 -3.11
CA THR A 33 5.21 9.56 -3.95
C THR A 33 5.54 9.17 -5.39
N VAL A 34 4.59 9.36 -6.30
CA VAL A 34 4.83 9.11 -7.73
C VAL A 34 5.46 10.34 -8.37
N ALA A 35 6.48 10.12 -9.19
CA ALA A 35 7.17 11.17 -9.92
C ALA A 35 6.88 11.01 -11.43
N PRO A 36 6.31 12.02 -12.10
CA PRO A 36 6.18 11.99 -13.56
C PRO A 36 7.57 12.05 -14.23
N PRO A 37 7.70 11.57 -15.48
CA PRO A 37 8.94 11.72 -16.23
C PRO A 37 9.37 13.18 -16.35
N GLU A 38 10.68 13.39 -16.50
CA GLU A 38 11.25 14.73 -16.63
C GLU A 38 10.55 15.55 -17.74
N GLY A 39 10.19 16.79 -17.43
CA GLY A 39 9.51 17.69 -18.36
C GLY A 39 8.00 17.48 -18.50
N VAL A 40 7.41 16.50 -17.80
CA VAL A 40 5.96 16.26 -17.79
C VAL A 40 5.35 16.85 -16.52
N GLY A 41 4.51 17.87 -16.68
CA GLY A 41 3.69 18.40 -15.59
C GLY A 41 2.57 17.43 -15.24
N MET A 42 2.51 16.96 -13.99
CA MET A 42 1.41 16.11 -13.52
C MET A 42 0.37 16.95 -12.79
N ASP A 43 -0.76 17.20 -13.45
CA ASP A 43 -1.88 17.94 -12.86
C ASP A 43 -2.70 17.04 -11.93
N ARG A 44 -2.82 15.76 -12.30
CA ARG A 44 -3.54 14.76 -11.50
C ARG A 44 -3.03 13.37 -11.80
N PHE A 45 -2.88 12.57 -10.74
CA PHE A 45 -2.65 11.13 -10.85
C PHE A 45 -3.95 10.37 -10.54
N GLN A 46 -4.29 9.39 -11.37
CA GLN A 46 -5.46 8.53 -11.18
C GLN A 46 -5.10 7.09 -11.53
N ALA A 47 -4.89 6.24 -10.53
CA ALA A 47 -4.51 4.86 -10.73
C ALA A 47 -4.84 4.01 -9.49
N THR A 48 -4.82 2.69 -9.68
CA THR A 48 -4.76 1.73 -8.59
C THR A 48 -3.34 1.17 -8.55
N MET A 49 -2.67 1.29 -7.41
CA MET A 49 -1.38 0.65 -7.17
C MET A 49 -1.60 -0.74 -6.60
N ILE A 50 -0.85 -1.71 -7.10
CA ILE A 50 -0.89 -3.11 -6.69
C ILE A 50 0.46 -3.45 -6.05
N PHE A 51 0.39 -3.99 -4.85
CA PHE A 51 1.50 -4.48 -4.04
C PHE A 51 1.41 -6.00 -4.00
N GLN A 52 2.29 -6.67 -4.74
CA GLN A 52 2.37 -8.13 -4.73
C GLN A 52 3.56 -8.57 -3.89
N ASP A 53 3.29 -9.24 -2.78
CA ASP A 53 4.34 -9.91 -1.99
C ASP A 53 4.95 -11.03 -2.83
N ILE A 54 6.28 -11.01 -3.02
CA ILE A 54 6.98 -11.95 -3.89
C ILE A 54 6.97 -13.38 -3.32
N ASN A 55 6.94 -13.53 -2.00
CA ASN A 55 6.98 -14.82 -1.33
C ASN A 55 5.59 -15.45 -1.25
N SER A 56 4.59 -14.66 -0.82
CA SER A 56 3.23 -15.18 -0.61
C SER A 56 2.35 -15.07 -1.85
N LEU A 57 2.76 -14.28 -2.85
CA LEU A 57 2.00 -13.91 -4.04
C LEU A 57 0.67 -13.21 -3.74
N ARG A 58 0.45 -12.80 -2.48
CA ARG A 58 -0.75 -12.08 -2.07
C ARG A 58 -0.66 -10.65 -2.58
N GLU A 59 -1.79 -10.17 -3.08
CA GLU A 59 -1.92 -8.82 -3.59
C GLU A 59 -2.71 -7.96 -2.59
N THR A 60 -2.19 -6.76 -2.38
CA THR A 60 -2.92 -5.65 -1.75
C THR A 60 -2.99 -4.53 -2.78
N SER A 61 -4.11 -3.85 -2.91
CA SER A 61 -4.26 -2.76 -3.88
C SER A 61 -5.06 -1.61 -3.31
N THR A 62 -4.77 -0.40 -3.80
CA THR A 62 -5.45 0.82 -3.40
C THR A 62 -5.33 1.89 -4.48
N SER A 63 -6.33 2.76 -4.54
CA SER A 63 -6.37 3.94 -5.40
C SER A 63 -6.37 5.26 -4.61
N ASP A 64 -6.05 5.21 -3.31
CA ASP A 64 -6.17 6.34 -2.37
C ASP A 64 -4.97 7.30 -2.49
N PHE A 65 -4.73 7.78 -3.72
CA PHE A 65 -3.73 8.81 -3.99
C PHE A 65 -4.30 10.21 -3.71
N ILE A 66 -3.53 11.00 -2.97
CA ILE A 66 -3.75 12.44 -2.75
C ILE A 66 -2.53 13.16 -3.32
N ASP A 67 -2.73 13.96 -4.37
CA ASP A 67 -1.66 14.72 -5.05
C ASP A 67 -0.45 13.85 -5.44
N GLY A 68 -0.69 12.62 -5.92
CA GLY A 68 0.37 11.68 -6.30
C GLY A 68 1.05 10.97 -5.13
N ARG A 69 0.58 11.20 -3.89
CA ARG A 69 1.06 10.54 -2.69
C ARG A 69 0.06 9.50 -2.21
N LEU A 70 0.57 8.34 -1.83
CA LEU A 70 -0.18 7.24 -1.23
C LEU A 70 0.46 6.88 0.11
N GLU A 71 -0.38 6.58 1.10
CA GLU A 71 0.05 6.04 2.38
C GLU A 71 -0.72 4.74 2.67
N ILE A 72 -0.01 3.68 3.04
CA ILE A 72 -0.60 2.35 3.25
C ILE A 72 0.18 1.56 4.30
N GLN A 73 -0.51 0.80 5.14
CA GLN A 73 0.12 -0.18 6.02
C GLN A 73 0.19 -1.54 5.33
N LEU A 74 1.39 -2.12 5.24
CA LEU A 74 1.64 -3.43 4.65
C LEU A 74 2.40 -4.32 5.64
N LEU A 75 2.42 -5.63 5.40
CA LEU A 75 3.35 -6.50 6.11
C LEU A 75 4.79 -6.18 5.66
N LYS A 76 5.76 -6.32 6.56
CA LYS A 76 7.17 -6.25 6.18
C LYS A 76 7.49 -7.39 5.22
N GLY A 77 8.24 -7.08 4.15
CA GLY A 77 8.55 -8.07 3.12
C GLY A 77 9.11 -7.46 1.84
N VAL A 78 9.18 -8.26 0.79
CA VAL A 78 9.66 -7.82 -0.53
C VAL A 78 8.49 -7.83 -1.51
N TYR A 79 8.25 -6.67 -2.14
CA TYR A 79 7.08 -6.43 -2.97
C TYR A 79 7.46 -6.11 -4.41
N ARG A 80 6.68 -6.62 -5.36
CA ARG A 80 6.59 -6.07 -6.71
C ARG A 80 5.46 -5.05 -6.74
N LEU A 81 5.79 -3.84 -7.17
CA LEU A 81 4.82 -2.78 -7.36
C LEU A 81 4.38 -2.76 -8.82
N SER A 82 3.11 -2.49 -9.06
CA SER A 82 2.58 -2.22 -10.40
C SER A 82 1.41 -1.24 -10.37
N ILE A 83 1.09 -0.69 -11.53
CA ILE A 83 -0.10 0.13 -11.76
C ILE A 83 -1.12 -0.71 -12.54
N ALA A 84 -2.36 -0.77 -12.04
CA ALA A 84 -3.44 -1.45 -12.74
C ALA A 84 -3.71 -0.81 -14.12
N GLU A 85 -4.25 -1.59 -15.05
CA GLU A 85 -4.62 -1.10 -16.38
C GLU A 85 -5.56 0.11 -16.32
N GLY A 86 -5.38 1.07 -17.24
CA GLY A 86 -6.11 2.33 -17.26
C GLY A 86 -5.63 3.38 -16.24
N GLY A 87 -4.67 3.05 -15.37
CA GLY A 87 -4.01 4.02 -14.51
C GLY A 87 -3.16 5.02 -15.30
N GLY A 88 -3.25 6.31 -14.96
CA GLY A 88 -2.62 7.36 -15.75
C GLY A 88 -2.49 8.70 -15.06
N ILE A 89 -1.86 9.63 -15.77
CA ILE A 89 -1.74 11.03 -15.38
C ILE A 89 -2.54 11.92 -16.33
N LYS A 90 -3.15 12.96 -15.76
CA LYS A 90 -3.51 14.16 -16.52
C LYS A 90 -2.34 15.12 -16.49
N TYR A 91 -2.00 15.66 -17.64
CA TYR A 91 -0.86 16.55 -17.81
C TYR A 91 -1.26 17.76 -18.66
N THR A 92 -0.57 18.87 -18.42
CA THR A 92 -0.62 20.06 -19.26
C THR A 92 0.78 20.32 -19.79
N GLU A 93 0.92 20.32 -21.12
CA GLU A 93 2.17 20.68 -21.79
C GLU A 93 2.39 22.19 -21.75
N GLY A 94 3.65 22.63 -21.96
CA GLY A 94 4.00 24.05 -21.99
C GLY A 94 3.29 24.86 -23.10
N ASN A 95 2.67 24.20 -24.08
CA ASN A 95 1.86 24.83 -25.15
C ASN A 95 0.38 25.01 -24.75
N GLY A 96 -0.02 24.63 -23.53
CA GLY A 96 -1.40 24.67 -23.04
C GLY A 96 -2.28 23.49 -23.46
N HIS A 97 -1.72 22.48 -24.13
CA HIS A 97 -2.42 21.24 -24.45
C HIS A 97 -2.52 20.37 -23.20
N ALA A 98 -3.76 20.05 -22.80
CA ALA A 98 -4.05 19.13 -21.71
C ALA A 98 -4.41 17.75 -22.27
N GLY A 99 -3.90 16.70 -21.64
CA GLY A 99 -4.11 15.33 -22.07
C GLY A 99 -4.23 14.34 -20.92
N PHE A 100 -4.47 13.08 -21.29
CA PHE A 100 -4.37 11.93 -20.41
C PHE A 100 -3.44 10.90 -21.05
N ARG A 101 -2.53 10.35 -20.25
CA ARG A 101 -1.62 9.26 -20.68
C ARG A 101 -1.67 8.17 -19.63
N GLU A 102 -1.78 6.94 -20.10
CA GLU A 102 -1.56 5.78 -19.24
C GLU A 102 -0.10 5.73 -18.80
N VAL A 103 0.10 5.22 -17.59
CA VAL A 103 1.42 5.05 -17.02
C VAL A 103 1.63 3.64 -16.51
N THR A 104 2.89 3.30 -16.33
CA THR A 104 3.36 2.11 -15.63
C THR A 104 4.56 2.49 -14.76
N ILE A 105 5.11 1.53 -14.04
CA ILE A 105 6.30 1.69 -13.20
C ILE A 105 7.26 0.53 -13.43
N SER A 106 8.51 0.69 -12.99
CA SER A 106 9.48 -0.40 -13.02
C SER A 106 9.00 -1.59 -12.17
N ASN A 107 9.06 -2.80 -12.72
CA ASN A 107 8.72 -4.04 -12.02
C ASN A 107 9.90 -4.57 -11.17
N THR A 108 10.70 -3.65 -10.62
CA THR A 108 11.83 -4.00 -9.74
C THR A 108 11.30 -4.24 -8.32
N PRO A 109 11.67 -5.36 -7.67
CA PRO A 109 11.33 -5.61 -6.28
C PRO A 109 11.80 -4.48 -5.34
N VAL A 110 10.97 -4.15 -4.35
CA VAL A 110 11.31 -3.23 -3.26
C VAL A 110 11.23 -3.97 -1.93
N GLU A 111 12.23 -3.77 -1.07
CA GLU A 111 12.26 -4.31 0.29
C GLU A 111 11.60 -3.28 1.22
N LEU A 112 10.61 -3.73 2.00
CA LEU A 112 9.87 -2.92 2.98
C LEU A 112 10.09 -3.58 4.34
N LEU A 113 11.18 -3.25 5.01
CA LEU A 113 11.63 -3.97 6.21
C LEU A 113 11.66 -3.07 7.45
N ASP A 114 11.74 -1.77 7.26
CA ASP A 114 11.67 -0.81 8.35
C ASP A 114 10.22 -0.57 8.80
N ASN A 115 10.04 0.02 9.98
CA ASN A 115 8.71 0.37 10.50
C ASN A 115 8.01 1.45 9.66
N THR A 116 8.79 2.25 8.93
CA THR A 116 8.28 3.26 8.01
C THR A 116 9.21 3.35 6.81
N GLU A 117 8.64 3.23 5.63
CA GLU A 117 9.35 3.25 4.35
C GLU A 117 8.85 4.44 3.52
N VAL A 118 9.76 5.22 2.97
CA VAL A 118 9.44 6.35 2.11
C VAL A 118 10.05 6.12 0.74
N LEU A 119 9.20 5.98 -0.27
CA LEU A 119 9.61 5.62 -1.63
C LEU A 119 9.17 6.70 -2.62
N THR A 120 10.05 6.97 -3.59
CA THR A 120 9.67 7.69 -4.81
C THR A 120 9.62 6.70 -5.96
N VAL A 121 8.50 6.69 -6.67
CA VAL A 121 8.28 5.78 -7.80
C VAL A 121 8.17 6.58 -9.08
N GLU A 122 9.17 6.43 -9.95
CA GLU A 122 9.19 7.06 -11.26
C GLU A 122 8.13 6.42 -12.18
N LEU A 123 7.26 7.25 -12.72
CA LEU A 123 6.25 6.85 -13.69
C LEU A 123 6.87 6.77 -15.09
N ILE A 124 6.45 5.75 -15.83
CA ILE A 124 6.82 5.51 -17.22
C ILE A 124 5.55 5.70 -18.05
N LEU A 125 5.56 6.61 -19.02
CA LEU A 125 4.44 6.75 -19.96
C LEU A 125 4.37 5.52 -20.86
N LYS A 126 3.16 5.03 -21.12
CA LYS A 126 2.92 3.98 -22.13
C LYS A 126 2.81 4.54 -23.54
#